data_AF-A0A8S3C6A1-F1
#
_entry.id   AF-A0A8S3C6A1-F1
#
_cell.length_a   1.000
_cell.length_b   1.000
_cell.length_c   1.000
_cell.angle_alpha   90.00
_cell.angle_beta   90.00
_cell.angle_gamma   90.00
#
_symmetry.space_group_name_H-M   'P 1'
#
loop_
_entity.id
_entity.type
_entity.pdbx_description
1 polymer ?
#
loop_
_entity_poly.entity_id
_entity_poly.type
_entity_poly.pdbx_seq_one_letter_code
_entity_poly.pdbx_strand_id
1 'polypeptide(L)' 'MVFKAFIKNKQANKAIALFNEVENPDDVHMILLFNSCAQLKTKEALDLVKKISKQIPKSFYSNPHL' A
#
# COMPACT_ATOMS: atom_id res chain seq x y z
N MET A 1 3.45 -13.69 4.11
CA MET A 1 4.00 -12.53 3.37
C MET A 1 4.55 -11.51 4.36
N VAL A 2 5.79 -11.06 4.14
CA VAL A 2 6.56 -10.17 5.05
C VAL A 2 5.85 -8.82 5.28
N PHE A 3 5.26 -8.24 4.24
CA PHE A 3 4.43 -7.03 4.32
C PHE A 3 3.36 -7.07 5.42
N LYS A 4 2.56 -8.15 5.41
CA LYS A 4 1.46 -8.33 6.37
C LYS A 4 1.99 -8.43 7.80
N ALA A 5 3.19 -8.98 7.99
CA ALA A 5 3.83 -9.05 9.30
C ALA A 5 4.25 -7.65 9.79
N PHE A 6 4.80 -6.79 8.92
CA PHE A 6 5.14 -5.42 9.30
C PHE A 6 3.90 -4.61 9.71
N ILE A 7 2.80 -4.72 8.97
CA ILE A 7 1.53 -4.04 9.27
C ILE A 7 0.95 -4.52 10.61
N LYS A 8 0.91 -5.85 10.84
CA LYS A 8 0.41 -6.40 12.11
C LYS A 8 1.22 -5.95 13.32
N ASN A 9 2.53 -5.73 13.14
CA ASN A 9 3.44 -5.30 14.20
C ASN A 9 3.62 -3.77 14.28
N LYS A 10 2.72 -2.98 13.66
CA LYS A 10 2.76 -1.51 13.64
C LYS A 10 4.06 -0.92 13.06
N GLN A 11 4.74 -1.67 12.21
CA GLN A 11 5.96 -1.23 11.50
C GLN A 11 5.62 -0.70 10.11
N ALA A 12 4.63 0.19 10.02
CA ALA A 12 4.10 0.71 8.77
C ALA A 12 5.18 1.35 7.87
N ASN A 13 6.16 2.07 8.45
CA ASN A 13 7.28 2.63 7.69
C ASN A 13 8.12 1.56 6.99
N LYS A 14 8.33 0.39 7.61
CA LYS A 14 9.06 -0.72 6.97
C LYS A 14 8.24 -1.40 5.88
N ALA A 15 6.93 -1.50 6.06
CA ALA A 15 6.03 -2.00 5.01
C ALA A 15 6.05 -1.07 3.78
N ILE A 16 6.04 0.25 3.98
CA ILE A 16 6.16 1.24 2.90
C ILE A 16 7.53 1.16 2.23
N ALA A 17 8.62 1.03 3.00
CA ALA A 17 9.96 0.85 2.43
C ALA A 17 10.02 -0.40 1.54
N LEU A 18 9.50 -1.53 2.02
CA LEU A 18 9.44 -2.78 1.27
C LEU A 18 8.58 -2.64 0.00
N PHE A 19 7.52 -1.82 0.01
CA PHE A 19 6.73 -1.54 -1.20
C PHE A 19 7.52 -0.90 -2.31
N ASN A 20 8.42 0.01 -1.96
CA ASN A 20 9.24 0.70 -2.96
C ASN A 20 10.28 -0.23 -3.62
N GLU A 21 10.53 -1.41 -3.06
CA GLU A 21 11.42 -2.43 -3.61
C GLU A 21 10.69 -3.44 -4.53
N VAL A 22 9.36 -3.41 -4.57
CA VAL A 22 8.57 -4.34 -5.40
C VAL A 22 8.52 -3.84 -6.85
N GLU A 23 9.12 -4.60 -7.75
CA GLU A 23 8.94 -4.41 -9.19
C GLU A 23 7.55 -4.91 -9.61
N ASN A 24 6.75 -4.03 -10.23
CA ASN A 24 5.37 -4.30 -10.67
C ASN A 24 4.43 -4.78 -9.55
N PRO A 25 4.08 -3.91 -8.58
CA PRO A 25 3.19 -4.28 -7.49
C PRO A 25 1.80 -4.67 -8.00
N ASP A 26 1.31 -5.82 -7.54
CA ASP A 26 -0.06 -6.28 -7.80
C ASP A 26 -1.07 -5.65 -6.82
N ASP A 27 -2.33 -6.05 -6.99
CA ASP A 27 -3.46 -5.58 -6.20
C ASP A 27 -3.28 -5.79 -4.69
N VAL A 28 -2.68 -6.91 -4.29
CA VAL A 28 -2.42 -7.25 -2.88
C VAL A 28 -1.38 -6.31 -2.30
N HIS A 29 -0.31 -6.01 -3.04
CA HIS A 29 0.71 -5.05 -2.62
C HIS A 29 0.10 -3.66 -2.41
N MET A 30 -0.78 -3.21 -3.32
CA MET A 30 -1.46 -1.92 -3.22
C MET A 30 -2.31 -1.81 -1.95
N ILE A 31 -3.09 -2.85 -1.63
CA ILE A 31 -3.92 -2.87 -0.41
C ILE A 31 -3.07 -2.84 0.85
N LEU A 32 -1.96 -3.58 0.86
CA LEU A 32 -1.06 -3.62 2.00
C LEU A 32 -0.36 -2.26 2.19
N LEU A 33 0.03 -1.58 1.11
CA LEU A 33 0.52 -0.21 1.18
C LEU A 33 -0.53 0.73 1.77
N PHE A 34 -1.78 0.70 1.28
CA PHE A 34 -2.83 1.59 1.77
C PHE A 34 -3.13 1.37 3.26
N ASN A 35 -3.16 0.13 3.71
CA ASN A 35 -3.28 -0.21 5.12
C ASN A 35 -2.11 0.33 5.96
N SER A 36 -0.88 0.26 5.42
CA SER A 36 0.30 0.82 6.07
C SER A 36 0.20 2.34 6.20
N CYS A 37 -0.18 3.04 5.13
CA CYS A 37 -0.38 4.48 5.14
C CYS A 37 -1.49 4.91 6.12
N ALA A 38 -2.59 4.15 6.18
CA ALA A 38 -3.69 4.39 7.11
C ALA A 38 -3.28 4.25 8.58
N GLN A 39 -2.34 3.35 8.90
CA GLN A 39 -1.78 3.24 10.26
C GLN A 39 -0.97 4.46 10.68
N LEU A 40 -0.27 5.12 9.75
CA LEU A 40 0.60 6.26 10.05
C LEU A 40 -0.21 7.53 10.35
N LYS A 41 -1.34 7.74 9.68
CA LYS A 41 -2.21 8.92 9.86
C LYS A 41 -1.48 10.27 9.68
N THR A 42 -0.40 10.29 8.90
CA THR A 42 0.35 11.52 8.62
C THR A 42 -0.02 12.10 7.25
N LYS A 43 0.32 13.38 7.03
CA LYS A 43 0.11 14.03 5.74
C LYS A 43 0.95 13.38 4.64
N GLU A 44 2.17 12.97 4.96
CA GLU A 44 3.09 12.31 4.03
C GLU A 44 2.52 10.97 3.55
N ALA A 45 1.93 10.18 4.45
CA ALA A 45 1.27 8.93 4.10
C ALA A 45 0.04 9.16 3.20
N LEU A 46 -0.75 10.21 3.47
CA LEU A 46 -1.87 10.60 2.63
C LEU A 46 -1.42 11.04 1.24
N ASP A 47 -0.37 11.85 1.16
CA ASP A 47 0.18 12.35 -0.11
C ASP A 47 0.76 11.20 -0.95
N LEU A 48 1.39 10.21 -0.31
CA LEU A 48 1.85 8.98 -0.97
C LEU A 48 0.69 8.18 -1.58
N VAL A 49 -0.38 7.94 -0.82
CA VAL A 49 -1.57 7.24 -1.31
C VAL A 49 -2.17 7.97 -2.51
N LYS A 50 -2.33 9.30 -2.45
CA LYS A 50 -2.85 10.11 -3.57
C LYS A 50 -1.96 10.05 -4.81
N LYS A 51 -0.65 9.94 -4.64
CA LYS A 51 0.29 9.81 -5.76
C LYS A 51 0.12 8.44 -6.43
N ILE A 52 0.09 7.37 -5.65
CA ILE A 52 0.02 6.00 -6.15
C ILE A 52 -1.37 5.67 -6.70
N SER A 53 -2.45 6.17 -6.10
CA SER A 53 -3.83 5.91 -6.56
C SER A 53 -4.08 6.40 -7.99
N LYS A 54 -3.34 7.41 -8.46
CA LYS A 54 -3.39 7.90 -9.84
C LYS A 54 -2.79 6.94 -10.86
N GLN A 55 -1.94 6.02 -10.41
CA GLN A 55 -1.25 5.04 -11.25
C GLN A 55 -1.96 3.67 -11.24
N ILE A 56 -2.97 3.51 -10.38
CA ILE A 56 -3.73 2.27 -10.28
C ILE A 56 -4.54 2.06 -11.58
N PRO A 57 -4.39 0.91 -12.26
CA PRO A 57 -5.18 0.58 -13.43
C PRO A 57 -6.67 0.63 -13.14
N LYS A 58 -7.48 1.11 -14.10
CA LYS A 58 -8.93 1.18 -13.92
C LYS A 58 -9.58 -0.17 -13.59
N SER A 59 -8.97 -1.26 -14.04
CA SER A 59 -9.40 -2.64 -13.74
C SER A 59 -9.43 -2.95 -12.24
N PHE A 60 -8.60 -2.29 -11.43
CA PHE A 60 -8.59 -2.46 -9.98
C PHE A 60 -9.92 -2.05 -9.34
N TYR A 61 -10.53 -0.95 -9.82
CA TYR A 61 -11.83 -0.47 -9.31
C TYR A 61 -13.01 -1.35 -9.72
N SER A 62 -12.76 -2.33 -10.59
CA SER A 62 -13.76 -3.25 -11.13
C SER A 62 -13.50 -4.69 -10.72
N ASN A 63 -12.50 -4.93 -9.84
CA ASN A 63 -12.16 -6.27 -9.38
C ASN A 63 -13.21 -6.75 -8.36
N PRO A 64 -14.02 -7.79 -8.66
CA PRO A 64 -15.09 -8.25 -7.78
C PRO A 64 -14.60 -8.99 -6.52
N HIS A 65 -13.29 -9.24 -6.43
CA HIS A 65 -12.67 -9.92 -5.30
C HIS A 65 -11.99 -8.96 -4.32
N LEU A 66 -12.11 -7.65 -4.54
CA LEU A 66 -11.62 -6.56 -3.70
C LEU A 66 -12.77 -5.69 -3.21
#